data_AF-A0A8J8BJQ9-F1
#
_entry.id   AF-A0A8J8BJQ9-F1
#
_cell.length_a   1.000
_cell.length_b   1.000
_cell.length_c   1.000
_cell.angle_alpha   90.00
_cell.angle_beta   90.00
_cell.angle_gamma   90.00
#
_symmetry.space_group_name_H-M   'P 1'
#
loop_
_entity.id
_entity.type
_entity.pdbx_description
1 polymer ?
#
loop_
_entity_poly.entity_id
_entity_poly.type
_entity_poly.pdbx_seq_one_letter_code
_entity_poly.pdbx_strand_id
1 'polypeptide(L)'
;MKKLPIGISNFPEIIAEGYYYVDKTSYVHQLVQAGKYYFLSRPRRFGKSLFVDTLRCAFEGREELFKGLSLENTWDFAQIYPVLFFSFGRGRVTSLAELNTRLLSLVDEQAQRHEIQCTYELVADRFSELIRKLQTKSGRRVVILID
;
A
#
# COMPACT_ATOMS: atom_id res chain seq x y z
N MET A 1 9.11 -24.67 -15.33
CA MET A 1 8.99 -24.52 -13.85
C MET A 1 9.10 -23.03 -13.54
N LYS A 2 8.18 -22.43 -12.77
CA LYS A 2 8.24 -20.98 -12.44
C LYS A 2 9.33 -20.70 -11.41
N LYS A 3 9.98 -19.53 -11.47
CA LYS A 3 10.98 -19.10 -10.48
C LYS A 3 10.32 -18.78 -9.14
N LEU A 4 10.98 -19.06 -8.01
CA LEU A 4 10.49 -18.64 -6.70
C LEU A 4 10.86 -17.17 -6.45
N PRO A 5 9.95 -16.33 -5.89
CA PRO A 5 10.20 -14.91 -5.64
C PRO A 5 11.01 -14.70 -4.34
N ILE A 6 12.24 -15.19 -4.31
CA ILE A 6 13.08 -15.15 -3.10
C ILE A 6 13.53 -13.71 -2.83
N GLY A 7 13.05 -13.12 -1.73
CA GLY A 7 13.39 -11.75 -1.35
C GLY A 7 12.60 -10.67 -2.09
N ILE A 8 11.68 -11.05 -2.98
CA ILE A 8 10.82 -10.14 -3.72
C ILE A 8 9.48 -10.03 -2.98
N SER A 9 9.05 -8.81 -2.70
CA SER A 9 7.74 -8.51 -2.09
C SER A 9 6.95 -7.48 -2.88
N ASN A 10 7.39 -7.19 -4.10
CA ASN A 10 6.68 -6.36 -5.06
C ASN A 10 5.73 -7.26 -5.86
N PHE A 11 4.43 -7.08 -5.66
CA PHE A 11 3.41 -7.86 -6.33
C PHE A 11 3.43 -7.64 -7.86
N PRO A 12 3.51 -6.40 -8.39
CA PRO A 12 3.66 -6.17 -9.82
C PRO A 12 4.85 -6.92 -10.45
N GLU A 13 6.01 -6.91 -9.82
CA GLU A 13 7.23 -7.59 -10.28
C GLU A 13 7.02 -9.11 -10.33
N ILE A 14 6.41 -9.67 -9.28
CA ILE A 14 6.11 -11.12 -9.21
C ILE A 14 5.21 -11.55 -10.36
N ILE A 15 4.17 -10.78 -10.68
CA ILE A 15 3.23 -11.08 -11.75
C ILE A 15 3.87 -10.86 -13.13
N ALA A 16 4.51 -9.71 -13.35
CA ALA A 16 5.09 -9.33 -14.63
C ALA A 16 6.24 -10.24 -15.06
N GLU A 17 7.09 -10.67 -14.13
CA GLU A 17 8.22 -11.58 -14.42
C GLU A 17 7.83 -13.08 -14.36
N GLY A 18 6.57 -13.40 -14.08
CA GLY A 18 6.07 -14.77 -14.09
C GLY A 18 6.61 -15.66 -12.97
N TYR A 19 6.92 -15.08 -11.80
CA TYR A 19 7.30 -15.85 -10.61
C TYR A 19 6.15 -16.73 -10.12
N TYR A 20 6.50 -17.72 -9.30
CA TYR A 20 5.53 -18.52 -8.59
C TYR A 20 4.82 -17.66 -7.53
N TYR A 21 3.51 -17.48 -7.68
CA TYR A 21 2.66 -16.76 -6.76
C TYR A 21 1.54 -17.68 -6.27
N VAL A 22 1.37 -17.77 -4.95
CA VAL A 22 0.24 -18.47 -4.35
C VAL A 22 -0.89 -17.48 -4.21
N ASP A 23 -1.96 -17.69 -4.96
CA ASP A 23 -3.09 -16.78 -4.97
C ASP A 23 -3.78 -16.72 -3.58
N LYS A 24 -3.78 -15.52 -3.01
CA LYS A 24 -4.43 -15.15 -1.75
C LYS A 24 -5.30 -13.91 -1.92
N THR A 25 -5.60 -13.56 -3.16
CA THR A 25 -6.29 -12.30 -3.50
C THR A 25 -7.74 -12.30 -3.04
N SER A 26 -8.38 -13.47 -2.87
CA SER A 26 -9.71 -13.60 -2.28
C SER A 26 -9.85 -12.97 -0.90
N TYR A 27 -8.78 -12.94 -0.10
CA TYR A 27 -8.80 -12.29 1.21
C TYR A 27 -8.98 -10.78 1.11
N VAL A 28 -8.52 -10.13 0.03
CA VAL A 28 -8.71 -8.69 -0.17
C VAL A 28 -10.21 -8.35 -0.22
N HIS A 29 -10.98 -9.09 -1.00
CA HIS A 29 -12.43 -8.91 -1.10
C HIS A 29 -13.12 -9.12 0.26
N GLN A 30 -12.73 -10.18 0.99
CA GLN A 30 -13.28 -10.49 2.31
C GLN A 30 -12.98 -9.39 3.35
N LEU A 31 -11.74 -8.89 3.37
CA LEU A 31 -11.32 -7.85 4.31
C LEU A 31 -12.11 -6.56 4.14
N VAL A 32 -12.46 -6.20 2.91
CA VAL A 32 -13.19 -4.95 2.63
C VAL A 32 -14.67 -5.05 3.01
N GLN A 33 -15.22 -6.26 3.05
CA GLN A 33 -16.62 -6.50 3.43
C GLN A 33 -16.84 -6.78 4.91
N ALA A 34 -15.89 -7.46 5.57
CA ALA A 34 -16.16 -8.06 6.88
C ALA A 34 -15.89 -7.13 8.09
N GLY A 35 -15.08 -6.08 7.97
CA GLY A 35 -14.57 -5.41 9.16
C GLY A 35 -13.89 -4.06 8.95
N LYS A 36 -13.64 -3.38 10.07
CA LYS A 36 -13.04 -2.04 10.11
C LYS A 36 -11.56 -2.04 10.50
N TYR A 37 -11.14 -3.01 11.30
CA TYR A 37 -9.77 -3.10 11.83
C TYR A 37 -9.23 -4.52 11.68
N TYR A 38 -8.03 -4.62 11.10
CA TYR A 38 -7.34 -5.88 10.88
C TYR A 38 -5.90 -5.78 11.36
N PHE A 39 -5.50 -6.74 12.18
CA PHE A 39 -4.11 -6.88 12.61
C PHE A 39 -3.51 -8.11 11.95
N LEU A 40 -2.57 -7.90 11.03
CA LEU A 40 -1.86 -8.96 10.31
C LEU A 40 -0.67 -9.48 11.13
N SER A 41 -0.94 -10.21 12.22
CA SER A 41 0.10 -10.82 13.07
C SER A 41 0.72 -12.06 12.42
N ARG A 42 1.93 -11.94 11.86
CA ARG A 42 2.70 -13.10 11.35
C ARG A 42 4.22 -12.89 11.51
N PRO A 43 5.03 -13.97 11.62
CA PRO A 43 6.48 -13.87 11.72
C PRO A 43 7.14 -13.24 10.48
N ARG A 44 8.41 -12.83 10.63
CA ARG A 44 9.20 -12.26 9.52
C ARG A 44 9.26 -13.25 8.33
N ARG A 45 9.11 -12.72 7.10
CA ARG A 45 9.11 -13.46 5.81
C ARG A 45 7.86 -14.30 5.51
N PHE A 46 6.74 -14.06 6.18
CA PHE A 46 5.47 -14.74 5.88
C PHE A 46 4.58 -13.99 4.86
N GLY A 47 5.17 -13.14 4.01
CA GLY A 47 4.46 -12.49 2.91
C GLY A 47 3.56 -11.31 3.31
N LYS A 48 3.72 -10.75 4.52
CA LYS A 48 2.95 -9.57 4.96
C LYS A 48 3.14 -8.38 4.00
N SER A 49 4.38 -7.99 3.75
CA SER A 49 4.72 -6.90 2.83
C SER A 49 4.17 -7.15 1.42
N LEU A 50 4.29 -8.38 0.91
CA LEU A 50 3.71 -8.77 -0.36
C LEU A 50 2.18 -8.58 -0.37
N PHE A 51 1.49 -8.97 0.70
CA PHE A 51 0.05 -8.82 0.78
C PHE A 51 -0.39 -7.35 0.89
N VAL A 52 0.35 -6.51 1.63
CA VAL A 52 0.09 -5.06 1.65
C VAL A 52 0.30 -4.45 0.25
N ASP A 53 1.32 -4.90 -0.49
CA ASP A 53 1.53 -4.45 -1.87
C ASP A 53 0.44 -4.96 -2.83
N THR A 54 -0.07 -6.17 -2.63
CA THR A 54 -1.27 -6.67 -3.33
C THR A 54 -2.50 -5.80 -3.05
N LEU A 55 -2.73 -5.42 -1.78
CA LEU A 55 -3.81 -4.48 -1.41
C LEU A 55 -3.64 -3.14 -2.12
N ARG A 56 -2.42 -2.59 -2.13
CA ARG A 56 -2.11 -1.34 -2.85
C ARG A 56 -2.54 -1.44 -4.30
N CYS A 57 -2.14 -2.51 -5.01
CA CYS A 57 -2.47 -2.69 -6.42
C CYS A 57 -3.98 -2.83 -6.66
N ALA A 58 -4.70 -3.53 -5.78
CA ALA A 58 -6.15 -3.68 -5.90
C ALA A 58 -6.88 -2.33 -5.74
N PHE A 59 -6.50 -1.53 -4.74
CA PHE A 59 -7.09 -0.20 -4.50
C PHE A 59 -6.68 0.84 -5.54
N GLU A 60 -5.47 0.74 -6.10
CA GLU A 60 -5.01 1.57 -7.22
C GLU A 60 -5.68 1.20 -8.56
N GLY A 61 -6.53 0.15 -8.61
CA GLY A 61 -7.25 -0.24 -9.83
C GLY A 61 -6.39 -0.94 -10.87
N ARG A 62 -5.30 -1.60 -10.46
CA ARG A 62 -4.33 -2.26 -11.35
C ARG A 62 -4.81 -3.63 -11.83
N GLU A 63 -5.97 -3.66 -12.50
CA GLU A 63 -6.67 -4.87 -12.95
C GLU A 63 -5.77 -5.84 -13.73
N GLU A 64 -4.83 -5.31 -14.51
CA GLU A 64 -3.94 -6.11 -15.34
C GLU A 64 -3.08 -7.09 -14.54
N LEU A 65 -2.81 -6.79 -13.27
CA LEU A 65 -2.02 -7.63 -12.37
C LEU A 65 -2.81 -8.80 -11.77
N PHE A 66 -4.14 -8.79 -11.91
CA PHE A 66 -5.02 -9.77 -11.27
C PHE A 66 -5.59 -10.81 -12.22
N LYS A 67 -5.25 -10.75 -13.52
CA LYS A 67 -5.69 -11.75 -14.51
C LYS A 67 -5.34 -13.17 -14.09
N GLY A 68 -6.34 -14.05 -14.06
CA GLY A 68 -6.24 -15.43 -13.61
C GLY A 68 -6.15 -15.62 -12.08
N LEU A 69 -6.32 -14.54 -11.29
CA LEU A 69 -6.39 -14.59 -9.83
C LEU A 69 -7.84 -14.40 -9.35
N SER A 70 -8.12 -14.76 -8.10
CA SER A 70 -9.46 -14.68 -7.53
C SER A 70 -10.08 -13.28 -7.56
N LEU A 71 -9.29 -12.20 -7.46
CA LEU A 71 -9.82 -10.84 -7.52
C LEU A 71 -10.33 -10.43 -8.89
N GLU A 72 -9.86 -11.04 -9.98
CA GLU A 72 -10.27 -10.70 -11.36
C GLU A 72 -11.79 -10.60 -11.51
N ASN A 73 -12.51 -11.53 -10.90
CA ASN A 73 -13.97 -11.66 -11.03
C ASN A 73 -14.75 -11.17 -9.80
N THR A 74 -14.06 -10.74 -8.74
CA THR A 74 -14.70 -10.41 -7.45
C THR A 74 -14.44 -8.97 -7.01
N TRP A 75 -13.57 -8.24 -7.69
CA TRP A 75 -13.22 -6.86 -7.36
C TRP A 75 -13.67 -5.89 -8.44
N ASP A 76 -14.23 -4.76 -8.02
CA ASP A 76 -14.59 -3.68 -8.93
C ASP A 76 -13.36 -2.78 -9.19
N PHE A 77 -12.58 -3.11 -10.22
CA PHE A 77 -11.39 -2.34 -10.59
C PHE A 77 -11.70 -0.95 -11.20
N ALA A 78 -12.97 -0.66 -11.55
CA ALA A 78 -13.36 0.70 -11.91
C ALA A 78 -13.35 1.65 -10.70
N GLN A 79 -13.37 1.09 -9.48
CA GLN A 79 -13.20 1.87 -8.26
C GLN A 79 -11.73 2.10 -7.92
N ILE A 80 -11.17 3.17 -8.49
CA ILE A 80 -9.81 3.63 -8.16
C ILE A 80 -9.83 4.50 -6.89
N TYR A 81 -8.96 4.17 -5.94
CA TYR A 81 -8.77 4.92 -4.69
C TYR A 81 -7.37 5.54 -4.67
N PRO A 82 -7.20 6.77 -4.14
CA PRO A 82 -5.87 7.26 -3.82
C PRO A 82 -5.28 6.45 -2.67
N VAL A 83 -4.08 5.91 -2.87
CA VAL A 83 -3.37 5.10 -1.88
C VAL A 83 -2.13 5.81 -1.38
N LEU A 84 -2.03 5.97 -0.05
CA LEU A 84 -0.83 6.36 0.66
C LEU A 84 -0.16 5.11 1.21
N PHE A 85 1.07 4.82 0.77
CA PHE A 85 1.80 3.62 1.18
C PHE A 85 3.09 4.01 1.92
N PHE A 86 3.20 3.61 3.18
CA PHE A 86 4.34 3.92 4.04
C PHE A 86 5.08 2.64 4.43
N SER A 87 6.37 2.56 4.12
CA SER A 87 7.21 1.43 4.52
C SER A 87 8.22 1.85 5.59
N PHE A 88 8.12 1.22 6.76
CA PHE A 88 9.01 1.43 7.90
C PHE A 88 10.08 0.32 8.02
N GLY A 89 10.08 -0.64 7.09
CA GLY A 89 11.00 -1.79 7.12
C GLY A 89 12.49 -1.47 6.89
N ARG A 90 12.85 -0.21 6.62
CA ARG A 90 14.21 0.22 6.28
C ARG A 90 14.68 1.35 7.21
N GLY A 91 15.97 1.32 7.53
CA GLY A 91 16.63 2.33 8.37
C GLY A 91 16.59 1.96 9.86
N ARG A 92 17.57 2.46 10.60
CA ARG A 92 17.64 2.30 12.05
C ARG A 92 17.39 3.68 12.65
N VAL A 93 16.27 3.86 13.33
CA VAL A 93 15.96 5.12 13.99
C VAL A 93 16.48 5.05 15.42
N THR A 94 17.35 5.99 15.77
CA THR A 94 18.07 5.99 17.05
C THR A 94 17.66 7.13 17.97
N SER A 95 16.89 8.10 17.49
CA SER A 95 16.39 9.23 18.27
C SER A 95 14.99 9.68 17.83
N LEU A 96 14.30 10.41 18.70
CA LEU A 96 13.01 11.03 18.38
C LEU A 96 13.14 12.07 17.25
N ALA A 97 14.25 12.81 17.20
CA ALA A 97 14.51 13.77 16.13
C ALA A 97 14.62 13.06 14.77
N GLU A 98 15.38 11.98 14.70
CA GLU A 98 15.52 11.16 13.50
C GLU A 98 14.18 10.54 13.07
N LEU A 99 13.37 10.08 14.04
CA LEU A 99 12.02 9.59 13.77
C LEU A 99 11.16 10.66 13.09
N ASN A 100 11.15 11.88 13.65
CA ASN A 100 10.36 12.98 13.10
C ASN A 100 10.81 13.36 11.69
N THR A 101 12.12 13.45 11.45
CA THR A 101 12.66 13.70 10.09
C THR A 101 12.26 12.59 9.13
N ARG A 102 12.32 11.32 9.55
CA ARG A 102 11.94 10.19 8.70
C ARG A 102 10.44 10.17 8.39
N LEU A 103 9.60 10.46 9.38
CA LEU A 103 8.15 10.56 9.17
C LEU A 103 7.82 11.69 8.21
N LEU A 104 8.47 12.85 8.35
CA LEU A 104 8.27 13.97 7.45
C LEU A 104 8.66 13.61 6.02
N SER A 105 9.82 12.96 5.82
CA SER A 105 10.27 12.54 4.49
C SER A 105 9.28 11.57 3.85
N LEU A 106 8.75 10.61 4.63
CA LEU A 106 7.76 9.66 4.16
C LEU A 106 6.46 10.35 3.72
N VAL A 107 5.99 11.35 4.46
CA VAL A 107 4.82 12.14 4.09
C VAL A 107 5.09 12.96 2.83
N ASP A 108 6.25 13.60 2.74
CA ASP A 108 6.64 14.42 1.58
C ASP A 108 6.82 13.58 0.31
N GLU A 109 7.40 12.38 0.40
CA GLU A 109 7.51 11.41 -0.69
C GLU A 109 6.12 11.05 -1.25
N GLN A 110 5.13 10.81 -0.38
CA GLN A 110 3.76 10.55 -0.82
C GLN A 110 3.10 11.80 -1.41
N ALA A 111 3.29 12.96 -0.80
CA ALA A 111 2.75 14.22 -1.29
C ALA A 111 3.27 14.51 -2.70
N GLN A 112 4.57 14.33 -2.95
CA GLN A 112 5.17 14.47 -4.27
C GLN A 112 4.61 13.47 -5.28
N ARG A 113 4.49 12.18 -4.91
CA ARG A 113 3.94 11.14 -5.79
C ARG A 113 2.51 11.45 -6.25
N HIS A 114 1.73 12.12 -5.40
CA HIS A 114 0.35 12.51 -5.70
C HIS A 114 0.21 13.95 -6.19
N GLU A 115 1.32 14.65 -6.40
CA GLU A 115 1.38 16.06 -6.81
C GLU A 115 0.57 16.98 -5.88
N ILE A 116 0.66 16.73 -4.58
CA ILE A 116 0.03 17.52 -3.53
C ILE A 116 1.11 18.38 -2.87
N GLN A 117 0.90 19.69 -2.85
CA GLN A 117 1.72 20.60 -2.06
C GLN A 117 1.15 20.68 -0.65
N CYS A 118 1.98 20.43 0.36
CA CYS A 118 1.62 20.60 1.76
C CYS A 118 2.36 21.83 2.33
N THR A 119 1.71 22.55 3.24
CA THR A 119 2.23 23.83 3.78
C THR A 119 2.56 23.76 5.27
N TYR A 120 1.97 22.83 6.02
CA TYR A 120 2.23 22.73 7.47
C TYR A 120 3.62 22.17 7.76
N GLU A 121 4.25 22.59 8.87
CA GLU A 121 5.57 22.11 9.28
C GLU A 121 5.52 20.84 10.13
N LEU A 122 4.52 20.73 11.02
CA LEU A 122 4.39 19.57 11.90
C LEU A 122 3.94 18.33 11.11
N VAL A 123 4.59 17.20 11.37
CA VAL A 123 4.32 15.91 10.71
C VAL A 123 2.83 15.54 10.78
N ALA A 124 2.20 15.69 11.95
CA ALA A 124 0.79 15.35 12.16
C ALA A 124 -0.15 16.21 11.31
N ASP A 125 0.11 17.52 11.26
CA ASP A 125 -0.70 18.47 10.50
C ASP A 125 -0.48 18.28 9.00
N ARG A 126 0.76 18.04 8.58
CA ARG A 126 1.12 17.76 7.18
C ARG A 126 0.50 16.47 6.68
N PHE A 127 0.52 15.41 7.50
CA PHE A 127 -0.14 14.15 7.16
C PHE A 127 -1.66 14.33 7.03
N SER A 128 -2.27 15.06 7.96
CA SER A 128 -3.71 15.37 7.91
C SER A 128 -4.07 16.22 6.69
N GLU A 129 -3.21 17.19 6.34
CA GLU A 129 -3.36 18.03 5.14
C GLU A 129 -3.26 17.21 3.85
N LEU A 130 -2.27 16.31 3.75
CA LEU A 130 -2.11 15.42 2.61
C LEU A 130 -3.38 14.58 2.40
N ILE A 131 -3.92 13.96 3.46
CA ILE A 131 -5.15 13.17 3.37
C ILE A 131 -6.32 14.03 2.86
N ARG A 132 -6.54 15.21 3.45
CA ARG A 132 -7.64 16.09 3.04
C ARG A 132 -7.50 16.55 1.59
N LYS A 133 -6.33 17.03 1.19
CA LYS A 133 -6.08 17.50 -0.18
C LYS A 133 -6.22 16.36 -1.19
N LEU A 134 -5.75 15.17 -0.86
CA LEU A 134 -5.85 14.00 -1.74
C LEU A 134 -7.30 13.50 -1.86
N GLN A 135 -8.07 13.53 -0.77
CA GLN A 135 -9.51 13.27 -0.81
C GLN A 135 -10.22 14.28 -1.72
N THR A 136 -9.96 15.58 -1.56
CA THR A 136 -10.55 16.63 -2.39
C THR A 136 -10.17 16.47 -3.88
N LYS A 137 -8.91 16.16 -4.18
CA LYS A 137 -8.43 15.95 -5.56
C LYS A 137 -9.09 14.74 -6.23
N SER A 138 -9.28 13.64 -5.50
CA SER A 138 -9.78 12.38 -6.06
C SER A 138 -11.30 12.20 -5.99
N GLY A 139 -11.98 12.93 -5.10
CA GLY A 139 -13.39 12.69 -4.75
C GLY A 139 -13.63 11.34 -4.05
N ARG A 140 -12.57 10.64 -3.62
CA ARG A 140 -12.63 9.31 -3.02
C ARG A 140 -12.01 9.31 -1.62
N ARG A 141 -12.38 8.32 -0.81
CA ARG A 141 -11.70 8.07 0.47
C ARG A 141 -10.26 7.66 0.21
N VAL A 142 -9.35 8.08 1.08
CA VAL A 142 -7.93 7.74 0.99
C VAL A 142 -7.67 6.41 1.68
N VAL A 143 -6.97 5.50 0.99
CA VAL A 143 -6.50 4.24 1.54
C VAL A 143 -5.11 4.46 2.11
N ILE A 144 -4.91 4.14 3.38
CA ILE A 144 -3.62 4.28 4.05
C ILE A 144 -3.09 2.88 4.37
N LEU A 145 -1.93 2.55 3.83
CA LEU A 145 -1.26 1.27 4.00
C LEU A 145 0.09 1.50 4.68
N ILE A 146 0.36 0.73 5.73
CA ILE A 146 1.58 0.83 6.53
C ILE A 146 2.20 -0.56 6.59
N ASP A 147 3.47 -0.69 6.16
CA ASP A 147 4.24 -1.94 6.17
C ASP A 147 5.51 -1.89 7.02
#